data_AF-A0A7J4HUX8-F1
#
_entry.id   AF-A0A7J4HUX8-F1
#
_cell.length_a   1.000
_cell.length_b   1.000
_cell.length_c   1.000
_cell.angle_alpha   90.00
_cell.angle_beta   90.00
_cell.angle_gamma   90.00
#
_symmetry.space_group_name_H-M   'P 1'
#
loop_
_entity.id
_entity.type
_entity.pdbx_description
1 polymer ?
#
loop_
_entity_poly.entity_id
_entity_poly.type
_entity_poly.pdbx_seq_one_letter_code
_entity_poly.pdbx_strand_id
1 'polypeptide(L)'
;MGLNFKELIVKQEISLKDLQGRILAVDSMNLLYQFLTTIRSPDGSVLTDAQGRVTSHLIGLFSRTTALMEQNIKLALVFDGKAPEIKRKTWEKRTAVKQEASLQLKQAQEA
;
A
#
# COMPACT_ATOMS: atom_id res chain seq x y z
N MET A 1 5.11 -3.91 -5.45
CA MET A 1 6.58 -3.75 -5.36
C MET A 1 7.12 -4.88 -4.51
N GLY A 2 8.09 -5.65 -5.01
CA GLY A 2 8.67 -6.78 -4.26
C GLY A 2 9.66 -7.56 -5.11
N LEU A 3 10.21 -8.63 -4.53
CA LEU A 3 11.03 -9.60 -5.26
C LEU A 3 10.12 -10.64 -5.92
N ASN A 4 10.44 -11.04 -7.15
CA ASN A 4 9.62 -12.00 -7.89
C ASN A 4 9.93 -13.44 -7.46
N PHE A 5 9.52 -13.80 -6.24
CA PHE A 5 9.72 -15.14 -5.68
C PHE A 5 8.48 -16.02 -5.71
N LYS A 6 7.37 -15.52 -6.28
CA LYS A 6 6.07 -16.19 -6.19
C LYS A 6 6.09 -17.64 -6.72
N GLU A 7 6.87 -17.91 -7.77
CA GLU A 7 7.01 -19.23 -8.39
C GLU A 7 8.05 -20.12 -7.71
N LEU A 8 8.90 -19.55 -6.86
CA LEU A 8 10.02 -20.25 -6.21
C LEU A 8 9.70 -20.69 -4.78
N ILE A 9 8.62 -20.18 -4.19
CA ILE A 9 8.25 -20.45 -2.79
C ILE A 9 7.06 -21.39 -2.71
N VAL A 10 7.14 -22.37 -1.81
CA VAL A 10 5.97 -23.17 -1.41
C VAL A 10 5.19 -22.36 -0.37
N LYS A 11 3.94 -22.02 -0.68
CA LYS A 11 3.03 -21.33 0.24
C LYS A 11 2.11 -22.33 0.94
N GLN A 12 1.79 -22.06 2.20
CA GLN A 12 0.70 -22.74 2.91
C GLN A 12 -0.49 -21.79 3.00
N GLU A 13 -1.66 -22.26 2.62
CA GLU A 13 -2.89 -21.48 2.78
C GLU A 13 -3.37 -21.58 4.22
N ILE A 14 -3.69 -20.43 4.79
CA ILE A 14 -4.22 -20.29 6.14
C ILE A 14 -5.48 -19.43 6.08
N SER A 15 -6.37 -19.65 7.04
CA SER A 15 -7.56 -18.84 7.26
C SER A 15 -7.28 -17.70 8.25
N LEU A 16 -8.17 -16.70 8.30
CA LEU A 16 -8.08 -15.65 9.32
C LEU A 16 -8.25 -16.20 10.75
N LYS A 17 -8.97 -17.32 10.92
CA LYS A 17 -9.15 -17.97 12.22
C LYS A 17 -7.83 -18.48 12.79
N ASP A 18 -6.92 -18.93 11.92
CA ASP A 18 -5.59 -19.41 12.32
C ASP A 18 -4.71 -18.28 12.91
N LEU A 19 -5.08 -17.02 12.66
CA LEU A 19 -4.39 -15.83 13.14
C LEU A 19 -5.08 -15.20 14.38
N GLN A 20 -6.18 -15.77 14.86
CA GLN A 20 -6.92 -15.24 16.00
C GLN A 20 -6.03 -15.19 17.25
N GLY A 21 -6.04 -14.05 17.97
CA GLY A 21 -5.22 -13.82 19.16
C GLY A 21 -3.73 -13.56 18.88
N ARG A 22 -3.28 -13.62 17.62
CA ARG A 22 -1.90 -13.31 17.22
C ARG A 22 -1.68 -11.80 17.11
N ILE A 23 -0.41 -11.41 17.23
CA ILE A 23 0.06 -10.06 16.90
C ILE A 23 0.76 -10.15 15.54
N LEU A 24 0.32 -9.33 14.57
CA LEU A 24 0.92 -9.25 13.25
C LEU A 24 1.69 -7.94 13.11
N ALA A 25 2.99 -8.03 12.79
CA ALA A 25 3.77 -6.89 12.36
C ALA A 25 3.50 -6.64 10.86
N VAL A 26 2.99 -5.46 10.53
CA VAL A 26 2.60 -5.11 9.16
C VAL A 26 3.49 -4.00 8.64
N ASP A 27 4.08 -4.21 7.46
CA ASP A 27 4.75 -3.14 6.70
C ASP A 27 3.71 -2.10 6.27
N SER A 28 3.75 -0.95 6.94
CA SER A 28 2.76 0.11 6.76
C SER A 28 2.93 0.83 5.43
N MET A 29 4.15 0.98 4.94
CA MET A 29 4.40 1.65 3.66
C MET A 29 3.85 0.83 2.50
N ASN A 30 4.04 -0.49 2.55
CA ASN A 30 3.46 -1.40 1.57
C ASN A 30 1.91 -1.39 1.64
N LEU A 31 1.36 -1.47 2.85
CA LEU A 31 -0.08 -1.48 3.08
C LEU A 31 -0.76 -0.19 2.58
N LEU A 32 -0.22 0.98 2.92
CA LEU A 32 -0.75 2.26 2.49
C LEU A 32 -0.68 2.41 0.96
N TYR A 33 0.40 1.95 0.33
CA TYR A 33 0.52 1.94 -1.12
C TYR A 33 -0.55 1.03 -1.76
N GLN A 34 -0.81 -0.14 -1.18
CA GLN A 34 -1.88 -1.02 -1.64
C GLN A 34 -3.22 -0.29 -1.65
N PHE A 35 -3.59 0.40 -0.56
CA PHE A 35 -4.84 1.16 -0.49
C PHE A 35 -4.95 2.26 -1.54
N LEU A 36 -3.86 2.98 -1.85
CA LEU A 36 -3.85 3.97 -2.93
C LEU A 36 -4.07 3.37 -4.32
N THR A 37 -3.72 2.10 -4.51
CA THR A 37 -3.91 1.40 -5.79
C THR A 37 -5.25 0.70 -5.90
N THR A 38 -5.80 0.19 -4.79
CA THR A 38 -7.02 -0.63 -4.79
C THR A 38 -8.28 0.15 -4.42
N ILE A 39 -8.18 1.16 -3.55
CA ILE A 39 -9.32 1.95 -3.08
C ILE A 39 -9.42 3.20 -3.95
N ARG A 40 -10.21 3.07 -5.02
CA ARG A 40 -10.42 4.11 -6.03
C ARG A 40 -11.90 4.24 -6.34
N SER A 41 -12.27 5.39 -6.86
CA SER A 41 -13.57 5.61 -7.47
C SER A 41 -13.76 4.69 -8.69
N PRO A 42 -15.01 4.45 -9.14
CA PRO A 42 -15.28 3.60 -10.30
C PRO A 42 -14.57 4.05 -11.60
N ASP A 43 -14.30 5.34 -11.74
CA ASP A 43 -13.54 5.95 -12.83
C ASP A 43 -12.01 5.79 -12.69
N GLY A 44 -11.54 5.13 -11.63
CA GLY A 44 -10.12 4.93 -11.34
C GLY A 44 -9.46 6.13 -10.64
N SER A 45 -10.18 7.21 -10.35
CA SER A 45 -9.64 8.33 -9.58
C SER A 45 -9.39 7.94 -8.11
N VAL A 46 -8.43 8.61 -7.47
CA VAL A 46 -8.19 8.42 -6.03
C VAL A 46 -9.28 9.12 -5.23
N LEU A 47 -9.68 8.53 -4.09
CA LEU A 47 -10.61 9.19 -3.20
C LEU A 47 -9.95 10.43 -2.59
N THR A 48 -10.71 11.52 -2.52
CA THR A 48 -10.27 12.80 -1.97
C THR A 48 -11.29 13.36 -0.99
N ASP A 49 -10.85 14.27 -0.12
CA ASP A 49 -11.76 15.09 0.68
C ASP A 49 -12.22 16.35 -0.07
N ALA A 50 -13.01 17.19 0.59
CA ALA A 50 -13.53 18.44 0.02
C ALA A 50 -12.42 19.46 -0.33
N GLN A 51 -11.18 19.28 0.12
CA GLN A 51 -10.03 20.11 -0.23
C GLN A 51 -9.14 19.45 -1.31
N GLY A 52 -9.56 18.31 -1.86
CA GLY A 52 -8.80 17.57 -2.87
C GLY A 52 -7.61 16.77 -2.31
N ARG A 53 -7.50 16.62 -0.98
CA ARG A 53 -6.43 15.81 -0.38
C ARG A 53 -6.78 14.33 -0.48
N VAL A 54 -5.82 13.48 -0.84
CA VAL A 54 -6.05 12.04 -1.04
C VAL A 54 -6.41 11.36 0.28
N THR A 55 -7.49 10.59 0.31
CA THR A 55 -8.03 9.91 1.51
C THR A 55 -8.09 8.38 1.39
N SER A 56 -7.87 7.79 0.21
CA SER A 56 -7.92 6.34 -0.01
C SER A 56 -7.12 5.53 1.02
N HIS A 57 -5.93 6.00 1.38
CA HIS A 57 -5.04 5.35 2.33
C HIS A 57 -5.58 5.37 3.77
N LEU A 58 -6.27 6.44 4.18
CA LEU A 58 -6.88 6.56 5.51
C LEU A 58 -8.10 5.64 5.62
N ILE A 59 -8.96 5.64 4.59
CA ILE A 59 -10.15 4.80 4.53
C ILE A 59 -9.74 3.31 4.56
N GLY A 60 -8.73 2.94 3.76
CA GLY A 60 -8.20 1.59 3.75
C GLY A 60 -7.58 1.17 5.07
N LEU A 61 -6.78 2.06 5.68
CA LEU A 61 -6.15 1.77 6.96
C LEU A 61 -7.20 1.55 8.05
N PHE A 62 -8.20 2.44 8.13
CA PHE A 62 -9.28 2.32 9.10
C PHE A 62 -10.05 1.02 8.91
N SER A 63 -10.64 0.81 7.73
CA SER A 63 -11.49 -0.36 7.46
C SER A 63 -10.76 -1.71 7.58
N ARG A 64 -9.51 -1.81 7.10
CA ARG A 64 -8.73 -3.05 7.21
C ARG A 64 -8.38 -3.35 8.68
N THR A 65 -7.95 -2.32 9.40
CA THR A 65 -7.51 -2.46 10.80
C THR A 65 -8.69 -2.88 11.67
N THR A 66 -9.84 -2.21 11.56
CA THR A 66 -11.03 -2.57 12.34
C THR A 66 -11.51 -3.98 12.02
N ALA A 67 -11.58 -4.37 10.74
CA ALA A 67 -12.00 -5.70 10.34
C ALA A 67 -11.09 -6.83 10.90
N LEU A 68 -9.78 -6.60 10.96
CA LEU A 68 -8.85 -7.57 11.58
C LEU A 68 -8.96 -7.59 13.10
N MET A 69 -9.15 -6.42 13.72
CA MET A 69 -9.36 -6.30 15.17
C MET A 69 -10.66 -6.97 15.63
N GLU A 70 -11.74 -6.90 14.83
CA GLU A 70 -13.00 -7.63 15.09
C GLU A 70 -12.79 -9.15 15.14
N GLN A 71 -11.78 -9.67 14.42
CA GLN A 71 -11.38 -11.07 14.47
C GLN A 71 -10.38 -11.38 15.60
N ASN A 72 -10.23 -10.46 16.57
CA ASN A 72 -9.28 -10.55 17.68
C ASN A 72 -7.81 -10.68 17.21
N ILE A 73 -7.47 -10.05 16.09
CA ILE A 73 -6.09 -9.97 15.59
C ILE A 73 -5.52 -8.61 15.99
N LYS A 74 -4.35 -8.62 16.63
CA LYS A 74 -3.65 -7.39 17.03
C LYS A 74 -2.65 -7.01 15.95
N LEU A 75 -2.58 -5.72 15.62
CA LEU A 75 -1.68 -5.22 14.57
C LEU A 75 -0.60 -4.31 15.19
N ALA A 76 0.64 -4.54 14.77
CA ALA A 76 1.76 -3.64 14.98
C ALA A 76 2.14 -3.02 13.62
N LEU A 77 1.77 -1.76 13.41
CA LEU A 77 2.08 -1.04 12.18
C LEU A 77 3.53 -0.56 12.21
N VAL A 78 4.37 -1.14 11.35
CA VAL A 78 5.80 -0.83 11.25
C VAL A 78 6.00 0.16 10.12
N PHE A 79 6.63 1.30 10.43
CA PHE A 79 6.97 2.34 9.46
C PHE A 79 8.47 2.34 9.22
N ASP A 80 8.86 2.55 7.97
CA ASP A 80 10.26 2.70 7.61
C ASP A 80 10.87 3.93 8.31
N GLY A 81 12.09 3.76 8.81
CA GLY A 81 12.93 4.86 9.26
C GLY A 81 13.71 5.50 8.10
N LYS A 82 14.85 6.12 8.43
CA LYS A 82 15.74 6.70 7.42
C LYS A 82 16.30 5.60 6.53
N ALA A 83 16.13 5.74 5.21
CA ALA A 83 16.68 4.80 4.25
C ALA A 83 18.23 4.82 4.25
N PRO A 84 18.90 3.65 4.12
CA PRO A 84 20.36 3.58 4.04
C PRO A 84 20.87 4.17 2.72
N GLU A 85 22.06 4.78 2.74
CA GLU A 85 22.63 5.52 1.60
C GLU A 85 22.79 4.68 0.32
N ILE A 86 23.08 3.38 0.47
CA ILE A 86 23.22 2.46 -0.67
C ILE A 86 21.95 2.33 -1.52
N LYS A 87 20.76 2.65 -0.96
CA LYS A 87 19.47 2.63 -1.67
C LYS A 87 19.18 3.92 -2.45
N ARG A 88 20.06 4.92 -2.39
CA ARG A 88 19.84 6.23 -3.03
C ARG A 88 19.60 6.12 -4.54
N LYS A 89 20.41 5.32 -5.25
CA LYS A 89 20.23 5.06 -6.70
C LYS A 89 18.88 4.42 -7.03
N THR A 90 18.37 3.55 -6.15
CA THR A 90 17.05 2.91 -6.33
C THR A 90 15.93 3.92 -6.13
N TRP A 91 16.09 4.85 -5.19
CA TRP A 91 15.13 5.91 -4.94
C TRP A 91 15.03 6.88 -6.12
N GLU A 92 16.16 7.34 -6.65
CA GLU A 92 16.23 8.21 -7.83
C GLU A 92 15.49 7.59 -9.03
N LYS A 93 15.72 6.30 -9.31
CA LYS A 93 14.98 5.56 -10.35
C LYS A 93 13.47 5.52 -10.11
N ARG A 94 13.03 5.26 -8.87
CA ARG A 94 11.59 5.21 -8.53
C ARG A 94 10.92 6.58 -8.67
N THR A 95 11.63 7.64 -8.31
CA THR A 95 11.14 9.02 -8.46
C THR A 95 10.98 9.38 -9.93
N ALA A 96 11.94 9.01 -10.79
CA ALA A 96 11.84 9.24 -12.23
C ALA A 96 10.61 8.53 -12.85
N VAL A 97 10.38 7.25 -12.51
CA VAL A 97 9.20 6.51 -13.00
C VAL A 97 7.89 7.17 -12.55
N LYS A 98 7.81 7.67 -11.31
CA LYS A 98 6.63 8.41 -10.84
C LYS A 98 6.41 9.70 -11.62
N GLN A 99 7.48 10.43 -11.95
CA GLN A 99 7.39 11.66 -12.72
C GLN A 99 6.91 11.39 -14.15
N GLU A 100 7.46 10.37 -14.79
CA GLU A 100 7.06 9.96 -16.15
C GLU A 100 5.58 9.55 -16.19
N ALA A 101 5.13 8.72 -15.25
CA ALA A 101 3.73 8.32 -15.15
C ALA A 101 2.80 9.52 -14.90
N SER A 102 3.23 10.49 -14.07
CA SER A 102 2.46 11.72 -13.87
C SER A 102 2.37 12.58 -15.13
N LEU A 103 3.42 12.58 -15.96
CA LEU A 103 3.45 13.32 -17.22
C LEU A 103 2.50 12.69 -18.25
N GLN A 104 2.56 11.36 -18.39
CA GLN A 104 1.66 10.60 -19.27
C GLN A 104 0.19 10.78 -18.87
N LEU A 105 -0.10 10.79 -17.57
CA LEU A 105 -1.46 11.04 -17.07
C LEU A 105 -1.96 12.43 -17.48
N LYS A 106 -1.13 13.47 -17.35
CA LYS A 106 -1.51 14.83 -17.78
C LYS A 106 -1.78 14.89 -19.28
N GLN A 107 -0.90 14.30 -20.09
CA GLN A 107 -1.08 14.25 -21.54
C GLN A 107 -2.38 13.54 -21.94
N ALA A 108 -2.75 12.47 -21.24
CA ALA A 108 -4.00 11.75 -21.49
C ALA A 108 -5.25 12.51 -21.02
N GLN A 109 -5.12 13.45 -20.08
CA GLN A 109 -6.22 14.32 -19.61
C GLN A 109 -6.42 15.55 -20.51
N GLU A 110 -5.38 15.96 -21.24
CA GLU A 110 -5.38 17.12 -22.14
C GLU A 110 -5.77 16.78 -23.59
N ALA A 111 -5.84 15.49 -23.95
CA ALA A 111 -6.26 14.97 -25.25
C ALA A 111 -7.75 14.59 -25.27
#